data_AF-A0A1M5UP47-F1
#
_entry.id   AF-A0A1M5UP47-F1
#
_cell.length_a   1.000
_cell.length_b   1.000
_cell.length_c   1.000
_cell.angle_alpha   90.00
_cell.angle_beta   90.00
_cell.angle_gamma   90.00
#
_symmetry.space_group_name_H-M   'P 1'
#
loop_
_entity.id
_entity.type
_entity.pdbx_description
1 polymer ?
#
loop_
_entity_poly.entity_id
_entity_poly.type
_entity_poly.pdbx_seq_one_letter_code
_entity_poly.pdbx_strand_id
1 'polypeptide(L)' 'MYKLQCTSCHTKWYTANSMTDMICENCKGELIEVDENFPKIDPERFRRQQEMMMAQNKNTDSE' A
#
# COMPACT_ATOMS: atom_id res chain seq x y z
N MET A 1 -16.34 2.16 6.88
CA MET A 1 -15.60 2.17 8.15
C MET A 1 -14.13 2.25 7.80
N TYR A 2 -13.49 3.34 8.17
CA TYR A 2 -12.09 3.62 7.91
C TYR A 2 -11.22 2.96 8.97
N LYS A 3 -10.10 2.40 8.55
CA LYS A 3 -9.09 1.85 9.44
C LYS A 3 -7.95 2.83 9.52
N LEU A 4 -7.56 3.20 10.73
CA LEU A 4 -6.46 4.11 10.99
C LEU A 4 -5.35 3.39 11.73
N GLN A 5 -4.10 3.78 11.47
CA GLN A 5 -2.94 3.29 12.19
C GLN A 5 -2.04 4.45 12.60
N CYS A 6 -1.55 4.41 13.84
CA CYS A 6 -0.57 5.39 14.30
C CYS A 6 0.82 5.09 13.71
N THR A 7 1.48 6.12 13.21
CA THR A 7 2.84 6.04 12.66
C THR A 7 3.90 5.76 13.73
N SER A 8 3.68 6.20 14.97
CA SER A 8 4.66 6.06 16.05
C SER A 8 4.48 4.79 16.89
N CYS A 9 3.25 4.49 17.33
CA CYS A 9 2.98 3.34 18.21
C CYS A 9 2.28 2.16 17.52
N HIS A 10 1.96 2.27 16.23
CA HIS A 10 1.33 1.22 15.42
C HIS A 10 -0.01 0.66 15.92
N THR A 11 -0.62 1.31 16.92
CA THR A 11 -1.97 0.98 17.37
C THR A 11 -2.97 1.25 16.23
N LYS A 12 -4.09 0.52 16.21
CA LYS A 12 -5.08 0.54 15.13
C LYS A 12 -6.43 0.97 15.67
N TRP A 13 -7.17 1.75 14.89
CA TRP A 13 -8.52 2.21 15.20
C TRP A 13 -9.44 2.02 14.01
N TYR A 14 -10.73 2.00 14.32
CA TYR A 14 -11.79 1.94 13.33
C TYR A 14 -12.77 3.07 13.58
N THR A 15 -13.07 3.86 12.55
CA THR A 15 -13.97 5.01 12.65
C THR A 15 -14.91 5.06 11.45
N ALA A 16 -16.09 5.63 11.63
CA ALA A 16 -17.03 5.89 10.54
C ALA A 16 -16.65 7.15 9.73
N ASN A 17 -15.80 8.02 10.28
CA ASN A 17 -15.47 9.32 9.71
C ASN A 17 -13.98 9.42 9.38
N SER A 18 -13.65 9.75 8.13
CA SER A 18 -12.31 10.14 7.70
C SER A 18 -12.12 11.64 7.92
N MET A 19 -11.75 12.06 9.13
CA MET A 19 -11.30 13.44 9.38
C MET A 19 -9.78 13.51 9.23
N THR A 20 -9.31 14.61 8.64
CA THR A 20 -7.93 14.81 8.16
C THR A 20 -6.86 15.03 9.24
N ASP A 21 -7.22 15.14 10.52
CA ASP A 21 -6.28 15.50 11.60
C ASP A 21 -6.47 14.62 12.86
N MET A 22 -6.36 13.30 12.69
CA MET A 22 -6.48 12.38 13.82
C MET A 22 -5.12 12.16 14.51
N ILE A 23 -5.06 12.51 15.79
CA ILE A 23 -3.89 12.33 16.65
C ILE A 23 -4.09 11.10 17.53
N CYS A 24 -3.07 10.26 17.63
CA CYS A 24 -3.07 9.10 18.50
C CYS A 24 -3.20 9.53 19.96
N GLU A 25 -4.20 9.03 20.67
CA GLU A 25 -4.42 9.39 22.08
C GLU A 25 -3.28 8.93 22.99
N ASN A 26 -2.64 7.81 22.66
CA ASN A 26 -1.61 7.14 23.45
C ASN A 26 -0.25 7.82 23.35
N CYS A 27 0.21 8.13 22.14
CA CYS A 27 1.57 8.64 21.91
C CYS A 27 1.60 10.02 21.25
N LYS A 28 0.44 10.63 21.01
CA LYS A 28 0.28 11.91 20.29
C LYS A 28 0.89 11.92 18.88
N GLY A 29 1.12 10.75 18.30
CA GLY A 29 1.59 10.59 16.92
C GLY A 29 0.47 10.75 15.91
N GLU A 30 0.84 10.92 14.65
CA GLU A 30 -0.10 11.04 13.54
C GLU A 30 -0.83 9.71 13.26
N LEU A 31 -2.14 9.79 12.97
CA LEU A 31 -2.94 8.65 12.51
C LEU A 31 -3.11 8.74 11.00
N ILE A 32 -2.68 7.70 10.30
CA ILE A 32 -2.85 7.56 8.85
C ILE A 32 -3.96 6.57 8.55
N GLU A 33 -4.71 6.81 7.47
CA GLU A 33 -5.64 5.83 6.95
C GLU A 33 -4.88 4.68 6.30
N VAL A 34 -5.22 3.46 6.69
CA VAL A 34 -4.69 2.23 6.12
C VAL A 34 -5.81 1.52 5.40
N ASP A 35 -5.82 1.66 4.08
CA ASP A 35 -6.72 0.89 3.23
C ASP A 35 -6.20 -0.54 3.08
N GLU A 36 -6.94 -1.51 3.63
CA GLU A 36 -6.62 -2.94 3.47
C GLU A 36 -6.92 -3.45 2.06
N ASN A 37 -7.68 -2.69 1.26
CA ASN A 37 -7.98 -3.03 -0.13
C ASN A 37 -6.92 -2.53 -1.11
N PHE A 38 -5.93 -1.75 -0.67
CA PHE A 38 -4.78 -1.48 -1.53
C PHE A 38 -4.00 -2.78 -1.70
N PRO A 39 -3.96 -3.36 -2.91
CA PRO A 39 -3.18 -4.56 -3.13
C PRO A 39 -1.75 -4.23 -2.78
N LYS A 40 -1.19 -4.92 -1.77
CA LYS A 40 0.24 -4.88 -1.51
C LYS A 40 0.90 -5.28 -2.80
N ILE A 41 1.51 -4.32 -3.49
CA ILE A 41 2.28 -4.59 -4.70
C ILE A 41 3.43 -5.45 -4.22
N ASP A 42 3.36 -6.75 -4.54
CA ASP A 42 4.48 -7.64 -4.34
C ASP A 42 5.58 -7.19 -5.34
N PRO A 43 6.70 -6.63 -4.85
CA PRO A 43 7.74 -6.10 -5.71
C PRO A 43 8.35 -7.19 -6.60
N GLU A 44 8.37 -8.45 -6.16
CA GLU A 44 8.83 -9.58 -6.99
C GLU A 44 7.82 -9.91 -8.09
N ARG A 45 6.52 -9.82 -7.82
CA ARG A 45 5.49 -9.98 -8.85
C ARG A 45 5.56 -8.88 -9.91
N PHE A 46 5.88 -7.65 -9.51
CA PHE A 46 6.07 -6.54 -10.45
C PHE A 46 7.33 -6.75 -11.31
N ARG A 47 8.45 -7.14 -10.68
CA ARG A 47 9.72 -7.43 -11.39
C ARG A 47 9.56 -8.55 -12.42
N ARG A 48 8.91 -9.66 -12.06
CA ARG A 48 8.65 -10.78 -13.00
C ARG A 48 7.79 -10.39 -14.20
N GLN A 49 6.78 -9.53 -14.01
CA GLN A 49 5.97 -9.05 -15.14
C GLN A 49 6.80 -8.20 -16.11
N GLN A 50 7.69 -7.35 -15.58
CA GLN A 50 8.57 -6.54 -16.40
C GLN A 50 9.55 -7.40 -17.22
N GLU A 51 10.12 -8.44 -16.61
CA GLU A 51 11.00 -9.42 -17.30
C GLU A 51 10.27 -10.18 -18.42
N MET A 52 9.01 -10.59 -18.19
CA MET A 52 8.19 -11.27 -19.23
C MET A 52 7.88 -10.36 -20.42
N MET A 53 7.59 -9.08 -20.20
CA MET A 53 7.35 -8.12 -21.29
C MET A 53 8.62 -7.86 -22.12
N MET A 54 9.80 -7.84 -21.48
CA MET A 54 11.08 -7.70 -22.19
C MET A 54 11.47 -8.95 -22.96
N ALA A 55 11.11 -10.14 -22.47
CA ALA A 55 11.39 -11.41 -23.15
C ALA A 55 10.56 -11.60 -24.43
N GLN A 56 9.37 -11.00 -24.51
CA GLN A 56 8.51 -11.10 -25.71
C GLN A 56 9.05 -10.29 -26.90
N ASN A 57 9.79 -9.19 -26.67
CA ASN A 57 10.40 -8.39 -27.73
C ASN A 57 11.63 -9.04 -28.39
N LYS A 58 12.15 -10.16 -27.86
CA LYS A 58 13.28 -10.87 -28.47
C LYS A 58 12.89 -11.93 -29.51
N ASN A 59 11.60 -12.21 -29.70
CA ASN A 59 11.13 -13.26 -30.60
C ASN A 59 10.43 -12.72 -31.86
N THR A 60 10.41 -11.41 -32.08
CA THR A 60 9.77 -10.77 -33.24
C THR A 60 10.75 -10.23 -34.29
N ASP A 61 12.06 -10.45 -34.13
CA ASP A 61 13.10 -10.09 -35.11
C ASP A 61 13.73 -11.34 -35.77
N SER A 62 12.91 -12.33 -36.13
CA SER A 62 13.35 -13.50 -36.89
C SER A 62 12.27 -13.95 -37.86
N GLU A 63 12.00 -13.12 -38.85
CA GLU A 63 11.52 -13.53 -40.18
C GLU A 63 12.45 -12.97 -41.26
#